data_AF-A0A3B4UWC8-F1
#
_entry.id   AF-A0A3B4UWC8-F1
#
_cell.length_a   1.000
_cell.length_b   1.000
_cell.length_c   1.000
_cell.angle_alpha   90.00
_cell.angle_beta   90.00
_cell.angle_gamma   90.00
#
_symmetry.space_group_name_H-M   'P 1'
#
loop_
_entity.id
_entity.type
_entity.pdbx_description
1 polymer ?
#
loop_
_entity_poly.entity_id
_entity_poly.type
_entity_poly.pdbx_seq_one_letter_code
_entity_poly.pdbx_strand_id
1 'polypeptide(L)'
;MSSLDQDQRLNPSCRDKTTVSSDSSDTRELAKQPLQGLQLASHAVLEKAQQRGRLKCSKCGGSRMFFCYTCCSLVGVGLQEIPLIKLPVKIDIIKHPNETDGKSTAIHAKILAPSDVTIYTYPCIPEFEKDKVVLVFPGPGAVSVQDMMQCLLDRTDSRSHDFDEPRIKRLKSEEVQGATHTAKSLESGTPDESKGTESRVYPLQRVVFIDSTWNQTNKISTDERLQDLLQVELKMRKTCFWRHQKGKPDTYLATIEAIYYFLKDFHEHCLSREYNGEYDNLLFFYSYLHSVVNKAKISAGKC
;
A
#
# COMPACT_ATOMS: atom_id res chain seq x y z
N MET A 1 23.99 51.96 -55.11
CA MET A 1 23.99 50.50 -55.04
C MET A 1 22.89 50.09 -54.08
N SER A 2 21.89 49.34 -54.58
CA SER A 2 21.00 48.35 -53.89
C SER A 2 20.38 48.73 -52.53
N SER A 3 19.11 48.53 -52.16
CA SER A 3 17.86 47.91 -52.68
C SER A 3 16.85 48.07 -51.51
N LEU A 4 15.63 48.60 -51.71
CA LEU A 4 14.34 47.88 -51.85
C LEU A 4 14.04 46.89 -50.69
N ASP A 5 12.87 46.80 -50.06
CA ASP A 5 11.56 47.41 -50.27
C ASP A 5 10.71 47.27 -49.00
N GLN A 6 9.75 48.18 -48.88
CA GLN A 6 8.73 48.29 -47.84
C GLN A 6 7.39 48.06 -48.56
N ASP A 7 6.52 47.15 -48.09
CA ASP A 7 5.16 47.11 -48.63
C ASP A 7 4.11 46.77 -47.56
N GLN A 8 3.17 47.72 -47.41
CA GLN A 8 1.92 47.64 -46.68
C GLN A 8 0.83 47.23 -47.69
N ARG A 9 -0.05 46.28 -47.36
CA ARG A 9 -1.41 46.27 -47.95
C ARG A 9 -2.48 45.80 -46.99
N LEU A 10 -3.60 46.53 -47.06
CA LEU A 10 -4.86 46.43 -46.35
C LEU A 10 -5.81 45.39 -47.01
N ASN A 11 -6.56 44.66 -46.17
CA ASN A 11 -7.94 44.14 -46.24
C ASN A 11 -8.69 44.00 -47.59
N PRO A 12 -9.55 42.96 -47.78
CA PRO A 12 -10.95 43.07 -47.32
C PRO A 12 -11.63 41.78 -46.78
N SER A 13 -12.72 42.00 -46.06
CA SER A 13 -13.62 41.05 -45.41
C SER A 13 -14.38 40.11 -46.35
N CYS A 14 -14.75 38.92 -45.85
CA CYS A 14 -16.05 38.32 -46.18
C CYS A 14 -16.57 37.45 -45.02
N ARG A 15 -17.82 37.68 -44.63
CA ARG A 15 -18.63 36.91 -43.67
C ARG A 15 -19.36 35.79 -44.42
N ASP A 16 -19.46 34.58 -43.87
CA ASP A 16 -20.74 33.99 -43.40
C ASP A 16 -20.56 32.60 -42.77
N LYS A 17 -21.31 32.37 -41.67
CA LYS A 17 -21.91 31.13 -41.13
C LYS A 17 -21.03 29.87 -40.99
N THR A 18 -20.90 29.26 -39.81
CA THR A 18 -22.02 28.59 -39.14
C THR A 18 -21.64 28.30 -37.69
N THR A 19 -22.48 28.78 -36.78
CA THR A 19 -22.52 28.42 -35.36
C THR A 19 -22.90 26.95 -35.25
N VAL A 20 -21.96 26.10 -34.85
CA VAL A 20 -22.28 24.75 -34.35
C VAL A 20 -21.90 24.71 -32.88
N SER A 21 -22.93 24.80 -32.06
CA SER A 21 -22.91 24.48 -30.65
C SER A 21 -22.49 23.03 -30.48
N SER A 22 -21.23 22.77 -30.11
CA SER A 22 -20.87 21.48 -29.52
C SER A 22 -21.02 21.61 -28.02
N ASP A 23 -22.15 21.13 -27.52
CA ASP A 23 -22.32 20.65 -26.15
C ASP A 23 -21.28 19.54 -25.91
N SER A 24 -20.04 19.91 -25.61
CA SER A 24 -19.18 19.04 -24.84
C SER A 24 -19.49 19.34 -23.38
N SER A 25 -20.45 18.59 -22.85
CA SER A 25 -20.51 18.28 -21.42
C SER A 25 -19.25 17.48 -21.05
N ASP A 26 -18.11 18.15 -21.16
CA ASP A 26 -16.89 17.83 -20.45
C ASP A 26 -17.26 18.03 -18.99
N THR A 27 -17.82 16.98 -18.43
CA THR A 27 -17.84 16.75 -17.00
C THR A 27 -16.37 16.63 -16.63
N ARG A 28 -15.71 17.78 -16.45
CA ARG A 28 -14.45 17.87 -15.73
C ARG A 28 -14.78 17.26 -14.38
N GLU A 29 -14.53 15.97 -14.23
CA GLU A 29 -14.34 15.35 -12.93
C GLU A 29 -13.36 16.28 -12.23
N LEU A 30 -13.88 17.09 -11.31
CA LEU A 30 -13.06 17.88 -10.42
C LEU A 30 -12.11 16.88 -9.79
N ALA A 31 -10.84 16.94 -10.20
CA ALA A 31 -9.82 16.02 -9.72
C ALA A 31 -9.92 16.01 -8.19
N LYS A 32 -10.44 14.90 -7.64
CA LYS A 32 -10.65 14.75 -6.20
C LYS A 32 -9.33 15.10 -5.54
N GLN A 33 -9.34 16.02 -4.58
CA GLN A 33 -8.10 16.37 -3.90
C GLN A 33 -7.50 15.09 -3.29
N PRO A 34 -6.19 14.89 -3.36
CA PRO A 34 -5.57 13.70 -2.80
C PRO A 34 -5.96 13.55 -1.33
N LEU A 35 -6.22 12.30 -0.89
CA LEU A 35 -6.61 11.96 0.48
C LEU A 35 -8.01 12.43 0.91
N GLN A 36 -8.92 12.75 -0.02
CA GLN A 36 -10.32 13.03 0.31
C GLN A 36 -11.07 11.78 0.79
N GLY A 37 -11.95 11.97 1.78
CA GLY A 37 -12.84 10.92 2.28
C GLY A 37 -12.25 10.00 3.36
N LEU A 38 -11.03 10.27 3.84
CA LEU A 38 -10.41 9.50 4.92
C LEU A 38 -11.08 9.78 6.28
N GLN A 39 -11.34 8.71 7.03
CA GLN A 39 -11.79 8.73 8.42
C GLN A 39 -10.61 8.87 9.39
N LEU A 40 -10.00 10.06 9.41
CA LEU A 40 -8.87 10.36 10.28
C LEU A 40 -9.31 10.82 11.67
N ALA A 41 -8.55 10.40 12.68
CA ALA A 41 -8.59 11.02 13.99
C ALA A 41 -8.21 12.51 13.91
N SER A 42 -8.70 13.31 14.86
CA SER A 42 -8.41 14.75 14.92
C SER A 42 -6.91 15.05 15.02
N HIS A 43 -6.41 15.99 14.22
CA HIS A 43 -5.03 16.47 14.28
C HIS A 43 -4.77 17.49 15.40
N ALA A 44 -5.73 17.80 16.28
CA ALA A 44 -5.60 18.83 17.31
C ALA A 44 -4.35 18.66 18.20
N VAL A 45 -3.96 17.42 18.51
CA VAL A 45 -2.72 17.13 19.26
C VAL A 45 -1.48 17.57 18.49
N LEU A 46 -1.45 17.37 17.17
CA LEU A 46 -0.33 17.74 16.30
C LEU A 46 -0.27 19.26 16.15
N GLU A 47 -1.40 19.94 16.07
CA GLU A 47 -1.46 21.41 16.05
C GLU A 47 -0.91 22.03 17.33
N LYS A 48 -1.32 21.51 18.50
CA LYS A 48 -0.76 21.93 19.79
C LYS A 48 0.73 21.64 19.90
N ALA A 49 1.19 20.49 19.39
CA ALA A 49 2.63 20.17 19.34
C ALA A 49 3.39 21.12 18.41
N GLN A 50 2.85 21.44 17.24
CA GLN A 50 3.44 22.38 16.29
C GLN A 50 3.62 23.78 16.89
N GLN A 51 2.64 24.26 17.66
CA GLN A 51 2.71 25.55 18.36
C GLN A 51 3.79 25.57 19.46
N ARG A 52 3.97 24.46 20.18
CA ARG A 52 5.04 24.32 21.19
C ARG A 52 6.44 24.24 20.57
N GLY A 53 6.53 23.82 19.32
CA GLY A 53 7.78 23.70 18.59
C GLY A 53 8.54 22.40 18.90
N ARG A 54 9.79 22.33 18.43
CA ARG A 54 10.59 21.11 18.50
C ARG A 54 11.08 20.83 19.92
N LEU A 55 11.00 19.57 20.33
CA LEU A 55 11.51 19.08 21.61
C LEU A 55 12.63 18.06 21.42
N LYS A 56 13.36 17.77 22.49
CA LYS A 56 14.46 16.79 22.50
C LYS A 56 13.90 15.39 22.73
N CYS A 57 14.30 14.43 21.91
CA CYS A 57 14.02 13.02 22.14
C CYS A 57 14.73 12.55 23.42
N SER A 58 13.99 11.89 24.31
CA SER A 58 14.54 11.36 25.57
C SER A 58 15.60 10.28 25.40
N LYS A 59 15.60 9.58 24.25
CA LYS A 59 16.54 8.48 23.96
C LYS A 59 17.85 8.96 23.33
N CYS A 60 17.79 9.77 22.28
CA CYS A 60 18.99 10.20 21.53
C CYS A 60 19.32 11.70 21.63
N GLY A 61 18.52 12.50 22.33
CA GLY A 61 18.70 13.95 22.41
C GLY A 61 18.43 14.72 21.10
N GLY A 62 17.99 14.04 20.03
CA GLY A 62 17.66 14.69 18.76
C GLY A 62 16.49 15.66 18.88
N SER A 63 16.60 16.85 18.30
CA SER A 63 15.48 17.81 18.22
C SER A 63 14.47 17.36 17.15
N ARG A 64 13.21 17.14 17.53
CA ARG A 64 12.13 16.56 16.71
C ARG A 64 10.80 17.27 17.00
N MET A 65 9.85 17.21 16.06
CA MET A 65 8.53 17.82 16.24
C MET A 65 7.54 16.86 16.90
N PHE A 66 7.17 15.76 16.23
CA PHE A 66 6.15 14.81 16.71
C PHE A 66 6.70 13.42 17.08
N PHE A 67 7.79 13.01 16.43
CA PHE A 67 8.39 11.70 16.61
C PHE A 67 9.87 11.72 16.25
N CYS A 68 10.63 10.82 16.87
CA CYS A 68 12.02 10.55 16.56
C CYS A 68 12.11 9.43 15.53
N TYR A 69 12.54 9.78 14.33
CA TYR A 69 12.81 8.83 13.24
C TYR A 69 13.98 7.88 13.49
N THR A 70 14.88 8.21 14.45
CA THR A 70 16.01 7.34 14.81
C THR A 70 15.62 6.32 15.88
N CYS A 71 14.92 6.76 16.93
CA CYS A 71 14.56 5.91 18.07
C CYS A 71 13.17 5.28 17.96
N CYS A 72 12.46 5.56 16.87
CA CYS A 72 11.09 5.15 16.63
C CYS A 72 10.14 5.42 17.80
N SER A 73 10.18 6.64 18.34
CA SER A 73 9.39 7.03 19.53
C SER A 73 8.72 8.38 19.34
N LEU A 74 7.58 8.59 20.01
CA LEU A 74 6.90 9.88 20.05
C LEU A 74 7.77 10.95 20.74
N VAL A 75 7.57 12.20 20.33
CA VAL A 75 8.20 13.40 20.91
C VAL A 75 7.14 14.50 20.96
N GLY A 76 6.90 15.06 22.15
CA GLY A 76 5.93 16.15 22.33
C GLY A 76 4.46 15.75 22.25
N VAL A 77 4.15 14.49 22.00
CA VAL A 77 2.78 13.95 22.00
C VAL A 77 2.74 12.63 22.78
N GLY A 78 1.62 12.37 23.46
CA GLY A 78 1.38 11.15 24.21
C GLY A 78 0.82 10.02 23.35
N LEU A 79 1.10 8.78 23.76
CA LEU A 79 0.62 7.58 23.07
C LEU A 79 -0.92 7.51 23.01
N GLN A 80 -1.60 7.98 24.06
CA GLN A 80 -3.07 7.99 24.16
C GLN A 80 -3.72 9.13 23.36
N GLU A 81 -2.92 10.08 22.85
CA GLU A 81 -3.42 11.24 22.10
C GLU A 81 -3.41 11.01 20.59
N ILE A 82 -2.81 9.90 20.13
CA ILE A 82 -2.73 9.52 18.73
C ILE A 82 -3.46 8.21 18.48
N PRO A 83 -3.95 7.96 17.25
CA PRO A 83 -4.56 6.67 16.94
C PRO A 83 -3.53 5.54 17.01
N LEU A 84 -3.92 4.40 17.56
CA LEU A 84 -3.20 3.13 17.47
C LEU A 84 -3.98 2.16 16.60
N ILE A 85 -3.28 1.52 15.67
CA ILE A 85 -3.88 0.73 14.60
C ILE A 85 -3.37 -0.70 14.73
N LYS A 86 -4.31 -1.64 14.67
CA LYS A 86 -4.01 -3.07 14.54
C LYS A 86 -4.07 -3.43 13.07
N LEU A 87 -3.01 -4.04 12.55
CA LEU A 87 -2.95 -4.44 11.14
C LEU A 87 -3.41 -5.90 10.97
N PRO A 88 -4.01 -6.25 9.82
CA PRO A 88 -4.45 -7.61 9.52
C PRO A 88 -3.28 -8.55 9.18
N VAL A 89 -2.08 -8.00 8.95
CA VAL A 89 -0.87 -8.73 8.57
C VAL A 89 0.36 -8.02 9.15
N LYS A 90 1.44 -8.77 9.41
CA LYS A 90 2.71 -8.17 9.83
C LYS A 90 3.38 -7.44 8.66
N ILE A 91 4.05 -6.34 8.96
CA ILE A 91 4.77 -5.53 7.98
C ILE A 91 6.22 -5.41 8.39
N ASP A 92 7.11 -5.78 7.47
CA ASP A 92 8.54 -5.55 7.62
C ASP A 92 8.98 -4.52 6.58
N ILE A 93 9.69 -3.49 7.02
CA ILE A 93 10.19 -2.42 6.15
C ILE A 93 11.71 -2.52 6.10
N ILE A 94 12.27 -2.75 4.92
CA ILE A 94 13.72 -2.74 4.69
C ILE A 94 14.13 -1.33 4.27
N LYS A 95 14.69 -0.57 5.20
CA LYS A 95 15.12 0.81 5.01
C LYS A 95 16.55 0.87 4.50
N HIS A 96 16.77 1.66 3.45
CA HIS A 96 18.11 1.93 2.95
C HIS A 96 18.88 2.83 3.95
N PRO A 97 20.16 2.54 4.26
CA PRO A 97 20.93 3.29 5.25
C PRO A 97 21.16 4.76 4.87
N ASN A 98 21.21 5.05 3.56
CA ASN A 98 21.37 6.42 3.06
C ASN A 98 20.03 7.15 2.83
N GLU A 99 18.89 6.52 3.13
CA GLU A 99 17.60 7.21 3.08
C GLU A 99 17.55 8.24 4.20
N THR A 100 17.23 9.48 3.89
CA THR A 100 17.23 10.55 4.89
C THR A 100 16.09 10.34 5.87
N ASP A 101 16.40 10.06 7.14
CA ASP A 101 15.38 9.72 8.13
C ASP A 101 14.27 10.76 8.31
N GLY A 102 14.58 12.05 8.19
CA GLY A 102 13.58 13.13 8.23
C GLY A 102 12.67 13.21 6.99
N LYS A 103 12.93 12.38 5.98
CA LYS A 103 12.14 12.24 4.75
C LYS A 103 11.37 10.94 4.65
N SER A 104 11.87 9.88 5.27
CA SER A 104 11.19 8.58 5.35
C SER A 104 9.80 8.73 5.97
N THR A 105 8.83 8.07 5.34
CA THR A 105 7.46 7.96 5.86
C THR A 105 7.19 6.61 6.53
N ALA A 106 8.14 5.66 6.45
CA ALA A 106 8.06 4.36 7.12
C ALA A 106 7.83 4.48 8.63
N ILE A 107 8.42 5.51 9.24
CA ILE A 107 8.27 5.78 10.68
C ILE A 107 6.81 5.99 11.09
N HIS A 108 5.95 6.51 10.20
CA HIS A 108 4.53 6.70 10.53
C HIS A 108 3.87 5.35 10.87
N ALA A 109 4.09 4.33 10.02
CA ALA A 109 3.57 2.99 10.26
C ALA A 109 4.10 2.40 11.56
N LYS A 110 5.40 2.56 11.86
CA LYS A 110 5.99 2.05 13.10
C LYS A 110 5.42 2.70 14.37
N ILE A 111 5.13 4.00 14.32
CA ILE A 111 4.54 4.71 15.46
C ILE A 111 3.07 4.34 15.67
N LEU A 112 2.31 4.22 14.58
CA LEU A 112 0.86 4.00 14.61
C LEU A 112 0.47 2.54 14.81
N ALA A 113 1.31 1.60 14.37
CA ALA A 113 1.09 0.15 14.49
C ALA A 113 2.35 -0.56 15.05
N PRO A 114 2.81 -0.20 16.27
CA PRO A 114 4.11 -0.63 16.79
C PRO A 114 4.27 -2.14 16.95
N SER A 115 3.15 -2.85 17.19
CA SER A 115 3.11 -4.30 17.38
C SER A 115 3.13 -5.09 16.06
N ASP A 116 2.80 -4.45 14.94
CA ASP A 116 2.63 -5.11 13.64
C ASP A 116 3.65 -4.68 12.60
N VAL A 117 4.35 -3.57 12.83
CA VAL A 117 5.37 -3.03 11.92
C VAL A 117 6.77 -3.16 12.52
N THR A 118 7.72 -3.70 11.76
CA THR A 118 9.15 -3.72 12.09
C THR A 118 9.95 -3.01 11.01
N ILE A 119 10.91 -2.17 11.39
CA ILE A 119 11.82 -1.50 10.46
C ILE A 119 13.21 -2.09 10.65
N TYR A 120 13.81 -2.56 9.58
CA TYR A 120 15.20 -3.02 9.54
C TYR A 120 16.02 -2.09 8.66
N THR A 121 17.27 -1.84 9.05
CA THR A 121 18.21 -1.07 8.22
C THR A 121 19.05 -2.04 7.39
N TYR A 122 19.02 -1.90 6.07
CA TYR A 122 19.84 -2.69 5.15
C TYR A 122 21.34 -2.53 5.51
N PRO A 123 22.14 -3.63 5.54
CA PRO A 123 21.87 -4.97 4.99
C PRO A 123 21.22 -5.98 5.94
N CYS A 124 20.69 -5.55 7.09
CA CYS A 124 19.98 -6.43 8.01
C CYS A 124 18.58 -6.76 7.46
N ILE A 125 18.42 -7.86 6.73
CA ILE A 125 17.13 -8.41 6.28
C ILE A 125 16.91 -9.71 7.04
N PRO A 126 15.74 -9.92 7.67
CA PRO A 126 15.44 -11.17 8.35
C PRO A 126 15.24 -12.31 7.35
N GLU A 127 15.35 -13.56 7.83
CA GLU A 127 14.98 -14.75 7.06
C GLU A 127 13.46 -14.84 6.93
N PHE A 128 12.98 -15.21 5.74
CA PHE A 128 11.55 -15.29 5.44
C PHE A 128 11.12 -16.70 5.00
N GLU A 129 9.97 -17.15 5.52
CA GLU A 129 9.24 -18.29 4.95
C GLU A 129 8.57 -17.85 3.65
N LYS A 130 9.24 -18.09 2.51
CA LYS A 130 8.89 -17.55 1.19
C LYS A 130 7.42 -17.72 0.78
N ASP A 131 6.78 -18.82 1.19
CA ASP A 131 5.39 -19.15 0.83
C ASP A 131 4.34 -18.41 1.70
N LYS A 132 4.79 -17.64 2.69
CA LYS A 132 3.96 -16.87 3.63
C LYS A 132 4.26 -15.37 3.62
N VAL A 133 5.19 -14.95 2.76
CA VAL A 133 5.71 -13.59 2.72
C VAL A 133 5.71 -13.07 1.29
N VAL A 134 5.22 -11.84 1.11
CA VAL A 134 5.25 -11.15 -0.19
C VAL A 134 6.07 -9.88 -0.10
N LEU A 135 6.65 -9.46 -1.22
CA LEU A 135 7.33 -8.19 -1.38
C LEU A 135 6.43 -7.25 -2.19
N VAL A 136 6.08 -6.09 -1.64
CA VAL A 136 5.40 -5.05 -2.41
C VAL A 136 6.45 -4.25 -3.18
N PHE A 137 6.65 -4.63 -4.44
CA PHE A 137 7.60 -4.00 -5.34
C PHE A 137 7.20 -4.28 -6.80
N PRO A 138 7.23 -3.27 -7.69
CA PRO A 138 6.97 -3.50 -9.11
C PRO A 138 8.12 -4.26 -9.76
N GLY A 139 7.82 -5.26 -10.59
CA GLY A 139 8.84 -6.02 -11.29
C GLY A 139 8.28 -6.99 -12.33
N PRO A 140 9.15 -7.59 -13.16
CA PRO A 140 8.74 -8.61 -14.12
C PRO A 140 8.11 -9.81 -13.38
N GLY A 141 6.86 -10.12 -13.69
CA GLY A 141 6.12 -11.20 -13.02
C GLY A 141 5.47 -10.80 -11.69
N ALA A 142 5.46 -9.51 -11.33
CA ALA A 142 4.67 -9.04 -10.19
C ALA A 142 3.17 -9.23 -10.44
N VAL A 143 2.45 -9.65 -9.40
CA VAL A 143 1.01 -9.93 -9.45
C VAL A 143 0.20 -8.82 -8.79
N SER A 144 -1.10 -8.80 -9.03
CA SER A 144 -2.01 -7.88 -8.32
C SER A 144 -2.26 -8.35 -6.87
N VAL A 145 -2.74 -7.47 -6.00
CA VAL A 145 -3.18 -7.86 -4.63
C VAL A 145 -4.33 -8.88 -4.70
N GLN A 146 -5.19 -8.78 -5.71
CA GLN A 146 -6.30 -9.71 -5.93
C GLN A 146 -5.81 -11.14 -6.25
N ASP A 147 -4.80 -11.26 -7.11
CA ASP A 147 -4.29 -12.57 -7.56
C ASP A 147 -3.27 -13.17 -6.56
N MET A 148 -2.73 -12.34 -5.66
CA MET A 148 -1.68 -12.71 -4.70
C MET A 148 -2.00 -13.98 -3.90
N MET A 149 -3.22 -14.09 -3.38
CA MET A 149 -3.59 -15.22 -2.51
C MET A 149 -3.55 -16.55 -3.25
N GLN A 150 -4.03 -16.58 -4.50
CA GLN A 150 -3.98 -17.79 -5.32
C GLN A 150 -2.53 -18.19 -5.62
N CYS A 151 -1.68 -17.22 -5.98
CA CYS A 151 -0.27 -17.49 -6.24
C CYS A 151 0.48 -18.04 -5.03
N LEU A 152 0.12 -17.63 -3.80
CA LEU A 152 0.71 -18.19 -2.57
C LEU A 152 0.28 -19.65 -2.33
N LEU A 153 -0.97 -19.99 -2.64
CA LEU A 153 -1.48 -21.36 -2.54
C LEU A 153 -0.78 -22.27 -3.56
N ASP A 154 -0.71 -21.85 -4.82
CA ASP A 154 -0.09 -22.64 -5.90
C ASP A 154 1.40 -22.93 -5.62
N ARG A 155 2.11 -21.97 -5.00
CA ARG A 155 3.51 -22.16 -4.57
C ARG A 155 3.63 -23.21 -3.45
N THR A 156 2.69 -23.21 -2.51
CA THR A 156 2.67 -24.17 -1.40
C THR A 156 2.42 -25.60 -1.92
N ASP A 157 1.47 -25.75 -2.83
CA ASP A 157 1.11 -27.06 -3.41
C ASP A 157 2.26 -27.62 -4.28
N SER A 158 2.89 -26.79 -5.09
CA SER A 158 4.01 -27.21 -5.96
C SER A 158 5.19 -27.77 -5.18
N ARG A 159 5.49 -27.23 -3.99
CA ARG A 159 6.58 -27.71 -3.13
C ARG A 159 6.23 -28.99 -2.37
N SER A 160 4.94 -29.25 -2.15
CA SER A 160 4.49 -30.51 -1.56
C SER A 160 4.63 -31.70 -2.52
N HIS A 161 4.63 -31.44 -3.83
CA HIS A 161 4.80 -32.45 -4.87
C HIS A 161 6.25 -32.87 -5.14
N ASP A 162 7.25 -32.07 -4.73
CA ASP A 162 8.68 -32.42 -4.93
C ASP A 162 9.19 -33.51 -3.94
N PHE A 163 8.38 -33.91 -2.95
CA PHE A 163 8.70 -34.98 -2.00
C PHE A 163 7.90 -36.27 -2.16
N ASP A 164 6.98 -36.36 -3.14
CA ASP A 164 6.16 -37.55 -3.34
C ASP A 164 6.77 -38.45 -4.43
N GLU A 165 7.38 -39.55 -3.98
CA GLU A 165 7.74 -40.74 -4.75
C GLU A 165 6.54 -41.22 -5.60
N PRO A 166 6.73 -41.77 -6.82
CA PRO A 166 5.62 -41.99 -7.74
C PRO A 166 4.65 -43.04 -7.19
N ARG A 167 3.43 -42.60 -6.84
CA ARG A 167 2.35 -43.52 -6.44
C ARG A 167 2.03 -44.46 -7.60
N ILE A 168 2.26 -45.75 -7.36
CA ILE A 168 1.94 -46.86 -8.26
C ILE A 168 0.47 -46.76 -8.69
N LYS A 169 0.25 -46.73 -10.01
CA LYS A 169 -1.07 -46.85 -10.65
C LYS A 169 -1.75 -48.13 -10.15
N ARG A 170 -2.80 -48.02 -9.33
CA ARG A 170 -3.64 -49.16 -9.00
C ARG A 170 -4.74 -49.32 -10.05
N LEU A 171 -4.71 -50.48 -10.68
CA LEU A 171 -5.61 -50.93 -11.74
C LEU A 171 -7.09 -50.84 -11.36
N LYS A 172 -7.88 -50.52 -12.38
CA LYS A 172 -9.33 -50.69 -12.50
C LYS A 172 -9.69 -52.18 -12.32
N SER A 173 -10.66 -52.50 -11.47
CA SER A 173 -11.37 -53.78 -11.51
C SER A 173 -12.86 -53.50 -11.37
N GLU A 174 -13.62 -53.99 -12.34
CA GLU A 174 -15.08 -54.00 -12.39
C GLU A 174 -15.64 -55.29 -11.75
N GLU A 175 -16.97 -55.34 -11.70
CA GLU A 175 -17.90 -56.39 -11.25
C GLU A 175 -18.36 -56.36 -9.78
N VAL A 176 -19.61 -56.63 -9.38
CA VAL A 176 -20.99 -56.58 -9.93
C VAL A 176 -21.90 -57.06 -8.77
N GLN A 177 -23.02 -56.37 -8.54
CA GLN A 177 -24.32 -56.77 -7.93
C GLN A 177 -24.42 -57.75 -6.73
N GLY A 178 -25.20 -57.34 -5.72
CA GLY A 178 -25.90 -58.22 -4.78
C GLY A 178 -26.77 -57.44 -3.79
N ALA A 179 -28.10 -57.43 -3.98
CA ALA A 179 -29.10 -56.78 -3.15
C ALA A 179 -29.33 -57.52 -1.81
N THR A 180 -29.84 -56.84 -0.76
CA THR A 180 -31.05 -57.21 0.02
C THR A 180 -31.42 -56.08 1.01
N HIS A 181 -32.71 -55.80 1.08
CA HIS A 181 -33.40 -54.81 1.92
C HIS A 181 -33.39 -55.16 3.42
N THR A 182 -33.38 -54.13 4.29
CA THR A 182 -34.29 -54.11 5.46
C THR A 182 -34.49 -52.67 5.95
N ALA A 183 -35.75 -52.24 5.97
CA ALA A 183 -36.20 -50.97 6.49
C ALA A 183 -36.40 -51.04 8.00
N LYS A 184 -36.11 -49.94 8.72
CA LYS A 184 -36.86 -49.46 9.88
C LYS A 184 -36.64 -47.95 10.05
N SER A 185 -37.75 -47.23 10.09
CA SER A 185 -37.88 -45.78 10.22
C SER A 185 -37.97 -45.31 11.68
N LEU A 186 -37.98 -43.97 11.84
CA LEU A 186 -38.48 -43.15 12.97
C LEU A 186 -37.38 -42.78 14.00
N GLU A 187 -37.06 -41.52 14.34
CA GLU A 187 -37.78 -40.25 14.24
C GLU A 187 -36.82 -39.02 14.37
N SER A 188 -37.41 -37.85 14.10
CA SER A 188 -36.96 -36.45 14.04
C SER A 188 -36.01 -35.86 15.11
N GLY A 189 -35.22 -34.85 14.70
CA GLY A 189 -34.81 -33.72 15.58
C GLY A 189 -33.52 -32.97 15.19
N THR A 190 -33.67 -31.87 14.44
CA THR A 190 -32.76 -30.70 14.26
C THR A 190 -31.31 -30.91 13.72
N PRO A 191 -30.94 -30.28 12.59
CA PRO A 191 -29.53 -29.99 12.31
C PRO A 191 -29.14 -28.72 13.08
N ASP A 192 -28.44 -28.89 14.20
CA ASP A 192 -27.68 -27.79 14.79
C ASP A 192 -26.54 -27.47 13.81
N GLU A 193 -26.72 -26.40 13.05
CA GLU A 193 -25.67 -25.79 12.24
C GLU A 193 -24.61 -25.19 13.16
N SER A 194 -23.81 -26.05 13.82
CA SER A 194 -22.46 -25.67 14.18
C SER A 194 -21.61 -25.77 12.90
N LYS A 195 -21.86 -24.88 11.94
CA LYS A 195 -20.85 -24.51 10.95
C LYS A 195 -19.70 -23.89 11.75
N GLY A 196 -18.80 -24.76 12.19
CA GLY A 196 -17.46 -24.38 12.58
C GLY A 196 -16.97 -23.46 11.48
N THR A 197 -16.80 -22.19 11.82
CA THR A 197 -16.13 -21.24 10.95
C THR A 197 -14.69 -21.73 10.92
N GLU A 198 -14.40 -22.65 9.99
CA GLU A 198 -13.04 -23.04 9.68
C GLU A 198 -12.31 -21.74 9.37
N SER A 199 -11.44 -21.36 10.30
CA SER A 199 -10.48 -20.30 10.10
C SER A 199 -9.72 -20.64 8.83
N ARG A 200 -10.10 -20.04 7.70
CA ARG A 200 -9.28 -20.06 6.48
C ARG A 200 -7.93 -19.52 6.91
N VAL A 201 -6.96 -20.41 7.11
CA VAL A 201 -5.59 -20.05 7.44
C VAL A 201 -5.07 -19.38 6.18
N TYR A 202 -5.16 -18.06 6.14
CA TYR A 202 -4.59 -17.29 5.04
C TYR A 202 -3.09 -17.55 5.03
N PRO A 203 -2.49 -17.95 3.89
CA PRO A 203 -1.07 -18.28 3.84
C PRO A 203 -0.19 -17.06 4.17
N LEU A 204 -0.69 -15.85 3.88
CA LEU A 204 0.04 -14.62 4.10
C LEU A 204 0.18 -14.29 5.60
N GLN A 205 1.41 -14.27 6.09
CA GLN A 205 1.75 -13.85 7.45
C GLN A 205 2.42 -12.48 7.49
N ARG A 206 3.15 -12.11 6.43
CA ARG A 206 3.96 -10.89 6.41
C ARG A 206 4.08 -10.27 5.02
N VAL A 207 4.19 -8.94 5.01
CA VAL A 207 4.39 -8.14 3.81
C VAL A 207 5.66 -7.31 3.97
N VAL A 208 6.53 -7.35 2.98
CA VAL A 208 7.80 -6.62 2.96
C VAL A 208 7.66 -5.38 2.07
N PHE A 209 8.14 -4.24 2.58
CA PHE A 209 8.25 -2.98 1.83
C PHE A 209 9.69 -2.48 1.85
N ILE A 210 10.07 -1.70 0.83
CA ILE A 210 11.39 -1.05 0.76
C ILE A 210 11.23 0.45 1.02
N ASP A 211 11.96 0.99 2.00
CA ASP A 211 12.02 2.43 2.30
C ASP A 211 13.34 3.00 1.78
N SER A 212 13.31 3.57 0.57
CA SER A 212 14.47 4.17 -0.08
C SER A 212 14.05 5.17 -1.16
N THR A 213 15.00 5.99 -1.62
CA THR A 213 14.83 6.67 -2.91
C THR A 213 14.81 5.66 -4.06
N TRP A 214 14.08 5.97 -5.14
CA TRP A 214 13.99 5.08 -6.31
C TRP A 214 15.32 4.85 -7.02
N ASN A 215 16.29 5.75 -6.83
CA ASN A 215 17.64 5.56 -7.36
C ASN A 215 18.49 4.58 -6.53
N GLN A 216 18.10 4.33 -5.26
CA GLN A 216 18.81 3.45 -4.34
C GLN A 216 18.13 2.08 -4.18
N THR A 217 16.86 1.97 -4.53
CA THR A 217 16.03 0.77 -4.29
C THR A 217 16.60 -0.51 -4.89
N ASN A 218 17.28 -0.42 -6.04
CA ASN A 218 17.81 -1.60 -6.73
C ASN A 218 18.74 -2.43 -5.86
N LYS A 219 19.54 -1.80 -4.98
CA LYS A 219 20.44 -2.55 -4.08
C LYS A 219 19.69 -3.47 -3.11
N ILE A 220 18.49 -3.07 -2.71
CA ILE A 220 17.67 -3.84 -1.77
C ILE A 220 16.81 -4.84 -2.55
N SER A 221 16.12 -4.38 -3.60
CA SER A 221 15.19 -5.25 -4.36
C SER A 221 15.88 -6.42 -5.07
N THR A 222 17.17 -6.31 -5.38
CA THR A 222 17.96 -7.41 -5.95
C THR A 222 18.74 -8.21 -4.90
N ASP A 223 18.51 -8.01 -3.60
CA ASP A 223 19.12 -8.84 -2.56
C ASP A 223 18.53 -10.27 -2.61
N GLU A 224 19.39 -11.29 -2.52
CA GLU A 224 19.01 -12.71 -2.64
C GLU A 224 17.90 -13.13 -1.67
N ARG A 225 17.84 -12.51 -0.48
CA ARG A 225 16.81 -12.79 0.53
C ARG A 225 15.42 -12.29 0.13
N LEU A 226 15.34 -11.38 -0.84
CA LEU A 226 14.09 -10.82 -1.35
C LEU A 226 13.71 -11.33 -2.74
N GLN A 227 14.67 -11.80 -3.54
CA GLN A 227 14.44 -12.16 -4.95
C GLN A 227 13.41 -13.27 -5.16
N ASP A 228 13.34 -14.25 -4.26
CA ASP A 228 12.42 -15.39 -4.40
C ASP A 228 11.02 -15.12 -3.83
N LEU A 229 10.82 -13.97 -3.16
CA LEU A 229 9.51 -13.59 -2.64
C LEU A 229 8.55 -13.28 -3.79
N LEU A 230 7.27 -13.63 -3.61
CA LEU A 230 6.24 -13.21 -4.55
C LEU A 230 6.15 -11.69 -4.56
N GLN A 231 6.32 -11.08 -5.73
CA GLN A 231 6.21 -9.64 -5.91
C GLN A 231 4.77 -9.23 -6.16
N VAL A 232 4.31 -8.20 -5.43
CA VAL A 232 2.98 -7.63 -5.56
C VAL A 232 3.09 -6.18 -5.99
N GLU A 233 2.41 -5.83 -7.08
CA GLU A 233 2.39 -4.48 -7.63
C GLU A 233 1.07 -3.76 -7.31
N LEU A 234 1.17 -2.52 -6.82
CA LEU A 234 0.04 -1.63 -6.62
C LEU A 234 -0.21 -0.82 -7.89
N LYS A 235 -1.14 -1.27 -8.73
CA LYS A 235 -1.47 -0.60 -10.00
C LYS A 235 -2.33 0.64 -9.77
N MET A 236 -2.20 1.62 -10.66
CA MET A 236 -3.11 2.78 -10.78
C MET A 236 -3.22 3.69 -9.55
N ARG A 237 -2.21 3.72 -8.67
CA ARG A 237 -2.14 4.66 -7.53
C ARG A 237 -1.31 5.88 -7.90
N LYS A 238 -1.76 7.06 -7.50
CA LYS A 238 -1.01 8.32 -7.62
C LYS A 238 -0.60 8.81 -6.25
N THR A 239 0.67 9.16 -6.11
CA THR A 239 1.22 9.74 -4.90
C THR A 239 0.75 11.18 -4.70
N CYS A 240 0.60 11.57 -3.45
CA CYS A 240 0.52 12.97 -3.05
C CYS A 240 1.75 13.42 -2.24
N PHE A 241 2.87 12.72 -2.42
CA PHE A 241 4.07 12.98 -1.68
C PHE A 241 4.71 14.31 -2.05
N TRP A 242 4.73 15.25 -1.10
CA TRP A 242 5.17 16.63 -1.36
C TRP A 242 6.68 16.81 -1.65
N ARG A 243 7.47 15.73 -1.59
CA ARG A 243 8.91 15.70 -1.90
C ARG A 243 9.20 14.83 -3.13
N HIS A 244 8.49 15.08 -4.23
CA HIS A 244 8.67 14.37 -5.49
C HIS A 244 10.14 14.34 -5.95
N GLN A 245 10.54 13.19 -6.50
CA GLN A 245 11.83 13.04 -7.15
C GLN A 245 11.71 13.51 -8.60
N LYS A 246 12.57 14.45 -9.01
CA LYS A 246 12.53 15.05 -10.35
C LYS A 246 12.62 13.97 -11.44
N GLY A 247 11.69 14.00 -12.39
CA GLY A 247 11.66 13.06 -13.53
C GLY A 247 11.14 11.65 -13.20
N LYS A 248 10.58 11.42 -12.01
CA LYS A 248 9.89 10.16 -11.66
C LYS A 248 8.38 10.32 -11.84
N PRO A 249 7.66 9.24 -12.22
CA PRO A 249 6.22 9.29 -12.39
C PRO A 249 5.49 9.53 -11.07
N ASP A 250 4.25 10.02 -11.15
CA ASP A 250 3.36 10.19 -9.98
C ASP A 250 2.84 8.86 -9.43
N THR A 251 3.15 7.73 -10.07
CA THR A 251 2.83 6.38 -9.58
C THR A 251 3.81 5.88 -8.51
N TYR A 252 4.88 6.61 -8.24
CA TYR A 252 5.91 6.25 -7.28
C TYR A 252 5.54 6.71 -5.87
N LEU A 253 4.83 5.84 -5.16
CA LEU A 253 4.28 6.07 -3.83
C LEU A 253 5.35 6.30 -2.75
N ALA A 254 5.02 7.13 -1.76
CA ALA A 254 5.73 7.12 -0.49
C ALA A 254 5.48 5.79 0.24
N THR A 255 6.42 5.34 1.08
CA THR A 255 6.30 4.06 1.81
C THR A 255 5.00 3.95 2.60
N ILE A 256 4.55 5.01 3.27
CA ILE A 256 3.27 4.98 4.00
C ILE A 256 2.05 4.88 3.09
N GLU A 257 2.10 5.47 1.89
CA GLU A 257 1.03 5.36 0.90
C GLU A 257 0.99 3.93 0.34
N ALA A 258 2.14 3.34 0.03
CA ALA A 258 2.23 1.97 -0.42
C ALA A 258 1.66 0.99 0.63
N ILE A 259 2.00 1.17 1.91
CA ILE A 259 1.43 0.39 3.00
C ILE A 259 -0.09 0.55 3.07
N TYR A 260 -0.58 1.80 3.06
CA TYR A 260 -2.01 2.09 3.13
C TYR A 260 -2.78 1.46 1.97
N TYR A 261 -2.34 1.68 0.72
CA TYR A 261 -3.03 1.15 -0.45
C TYR A 261 -2.97 -0.38 -0.53
N PHE A 262 -1.84 -0.99 -0.16
CA PHE A 262 -1.76 -2.45 -0.04
C PHE A 262 -2.81 -2.97 0.95
N LEU A 263 -2.90 -2.38 2.14
CA LEU A 263 -3.82 -2.84 3.18
C LEU A 263 -5.29 -2.63 2.80
N LYS A 264 -5.60 -1.53 2.12
CA LYS A 264 -6.93 -1.27 1.57
C LYS A 264 -7.32 -2.34 0.55
N ASP A 265 -6.45 -2.60 -0.43
CA ASP A 265 -6.69 -3.59 -1.49
C ASP A 265 -6.74 -5.01 -0.92
N PHE A 266 -5.91 -5.29 0.09
CA PHE A 266 -5.92 -6.55 0.83
C PHE A 266 -7.25 -6.75 1.58
N HIS A 267 -7.79 -5.71 2.19
CA HIS A 267 -9.08 -5.77 2.88
C HIS A 267 -10.22 -6.08 1.90
N GLU A 268 -10.27 -5.32 0.82
CA GLU A 268 -11.35 -5.42 -0.17
C GLU A 268 -11.29 -6.75 -0.93
N HIS A 269 -10.10 -7.18 -1.35
CA HIS A 269 -9.94 -8.35 -2.22
C HIS A 269 -9.64 -9.66 -1.50
N CYS A 270 -8.83 -9.65 -0.42
CA CYS A 270 -8.40 -10.88 0.25
C CYS A 270 -9.23 -11.20 1.50
N LEU A 271 -9.63 -10.18 2.27
CA LEU A 271 -10.53 -10.37 3.41
C LEU A 271 -11.99 -10.40 2.98
N SER A 272 -12.29 -9.94 1.75
CA SER A 272 -13.65 -9.89 1.17
C SER A 272 -14.64 -9.17 2.09
N ARG A 273 -14.20 -8.04 2.64
CA ARG A 273 -14.98 -7.18 3.55
C ARG A 273 -15.08 -5.78 2.97
N GLU A 274 -16.14 -5.07 3.34
CA GLU A 274 -16.31 -3.66 2.99
C GLU A 274 -15.30 -2.80 3.79
N TYR A 275 -14.55 -1.95 3.08
CA TYR A 275 -13.58 -1.06 3.70
C TYR A 275 -14.27 0.17 4.29
N ASN A 276 -14.17 0.33 5.61
CA ASN A 276 -14.82 1.42 6.36
C ASN A 276 -13.80 2.37 7.00
N GLY A 277 -12.57 2.43 6.48
CA GLY A 277 -11.52 3.34 6.98
C GLY A 277 -10.65 2.73 8.09
N GLU A 278 -10.61 1.40 8.20
CA GLU A 278 -9.88 0.65 9.23
C GLU A 278 -8.41 1.06 9.33
N TYR A 279 -7.83 1.49 8.21
CA TYR A 279 -6.41 1.81 8.11
C TYR A 279 -6.16 3.28 7.72
N ASP A 280 -7.19 4.12 7.63
CA ASP A 280 -7.06 5.52 7.22
C ASP A 280 -6.09 6.27 8.14
N ASN A 281 -6.14 5.96 9.43
CA ASN A 281 -5.24 6.56 10.42
C ASN A 281 -3.76 6.25 10.18
N LEU A 282 -3.37 5.30 9.31
CA LEU A 282 -1.95 5.16 8.90
C LEU A 282 -1.43 6.45 8.25
N LEU A 283 -2.34 7.20 7.63
CA LEU A 283 -2.07 8.48 7.01
C LEU A 283 -2.26 9.66 7.98
N PHE A 284 -2.45 9.42 9.29
CA PHE A 284 -2.65 10.47 10.30
C PHE A 284 -1.54 11.54 10.26
N PHE A 285 -0.28 11.14 10.46
CA PHE A 285 0.85 12.07 10.36
C PHE A 285 1.06 12.60 8.93
N TYR A 286 0.84 11.74 7.94
CA TYR A 286 1.09 12.05 6.54
C TYR A 286 0.17 13.17 6.03
N SER A 287 -1.14 13.04 6.27
CA SER A 287 -2.16 14.03 5.92
C SER A 287 -1.92 15.37 6.62
N TYR A 288 -1.58 15.34 7.92
CA TYR A 288 -1.23 16.56 8.64
C TYR A 288 -0.01 17.28 8.04
N LEU A 289 1.11 16.55 7.85
CA LEU A 289 2.33 17.11 7.27
C LEU A 289 2.12 17.62 5.84
N HIS A 290 1.34 16.90 5.03
CA HIS A 290 0.95 17.34 3.70
C HIS A 290 0.17 18.67 3.76
N SER A 291 -0.79 18.81 4.69
CA SER A 291 -1.55 20.05 4.89
C SER A 291 -0.65 21.22 5.29
N VAL A 292 0.32 21.01 6.19
CA VAL A 292 1.26 22.03 6.65
C VAL A 292 2.14 22.51 5.49
N VAL A 293 2.65 21.58 4.68
CA VAL A 293 3.49 21.91 3.52
C VAL A 293 2.69 22.66 2.45
N ASN A 294 1.46 22.26 2.18
CA ASN A 294 0.62 22.93 1.18
C ASN A 294 0.23 24.34 1.63
N LYS A 295 -0.13 24.53 2.92
CA LYS A 295 -0.34 25.87 3.48
C LYS A 295 0.90 26.75 3.32
N ALA A 296 2.09 26.22 3.61
CA ALA A 296 3.34 26.96 3.43
C ALA A 296 3.64 27.32 1.97
N LYS A 297 3.34 26.43 1.01
CA LYS A 297 3.48 26.69 -0.43
C LYS A 297 2.55 27.80 -0.91
N ILE A 298 1.27 27.76 -0.49
CA ILE A 298 0.27 28.77 -0.80
C ILE A 298 0.70 30.13 -0.24
N SER A 299 1.12 30.18 1.03
CA SER A 299 1.62 31.42 1.65
C SER A 299 2.89 31.96 0.97
N ALA A 300 3.69 31.11 0.33
CA ALA A 300 4.87 31.49 -0.42
C ALA A 300 4.60 31.81 -1.90
N GLY A 301 3.35 31.80 -2.36
CA GLY A 301 2.97 32.06 -3.76
C GLY A 301 3.43 30.99 -4.75
N LYS A 302 3.73 29.78 -4.29
CA LYS A 302 4.19 28.66 -5.12
C LYS A 302 3.04 27.66 -5.30
N CYS A 303 2.19 27.89 -6.30
CA CYS A 303 1.21 26.92 -6.78
C CYS A 303 1.75 26.18 -8.01
#